data_AF-A0A2N8E3J9-F1
#
_entry.id   AF-A0A2N8E3J9-F1
#
_cell.length_a   1.000
_cell.length_b   1.000
_cell.length_c   1.000
_cell.angle_alpha   90.00
_cell.angle_beta   90.00
_cell.angle_gamma   90.00
#
_symmetry.space_group_name_H-M   'P 1'
#
loop_
_entity.id
_entity.type
_entity.pdbx_description
1 polymer ?
#
loop_
_entity_poly.entity_id
_entity_poly.type
_entity_poly.pdbx_seq_one_letter_code
_entity_poly.pdbx_strand_id
1 'polypeptide(L)'
;MTDKSQQFASDNYSGICPEAWAAMEQANHGHQRAYGDDEWTARASDDFRKLFETDCEVFFAFNGTAANSLALSSLCQSYHSVICSETAHVETDECGAPEFFSNGSKLLIAGTENGKITPASIREVALKRQDIHYPKPRVVTLTQATEVGSVYTPEEVRAISDTCKELGLNLHMDGARFSNACAFLGCSPADLTWKAGVDVLCFGGTKNGMAVGEAILFFNHKLAEDFDYRCKQAGQLASKMRFLSAPWVGILENDAWLKYARHANHCAQLLAELVSDIPGVELMFPVQANGVFLQLSEPAIAALTARGWRFYTFIGKGGARFMCSWDTEEERVRELACDIREVMSA
;
A
#
# COMPACT_ATOMS: atom_id res chain seq x y z
N MET A 1 -31.79 9.29 -0.35
CA MET A 1 -30.65 10.21 -0.20
C MET A 1 -29.45 9.35 0.15
N THR A 2 -28.36 9.42 -0.62
CA THR A 2 -27.12 8.76 -0.23
C THR A 2 -26.55 9.52 0.96
N ASP A 3 -26.46 8.85 2.11
CA ASP A 3 -25.74 9.37 3.27
C ASP A 3 -24.30 9.69 2.83
N LYS A 4 -23.90 10.94 2.99
CA LYS A 4 -22.56 11.43 2.66
C LYS A 4 -21.64 11.50 3.89
N SER A 5 -22.12 11.03 5.04
CA SER A 5 -21.31 10.97 6.26
C SER A 5 -20.09 10.09 6.02
N GLN A 6 -18.93 10.56 6.48
CA GLN A 6 -17.68 9.82 6.40
C GLN A 6 -17.78 8.51 7.20
N GLN A 7 -17.21 7.45 6.63
CA GLN A 7 -17.30 6.07 7.13
C GLN A 7 -15.90 5.46 7.29
N PHE A 8 -15.83 4.30 7.93
CA PHE A 8 -14.59 3.61 8.29
C PHE A 8 -14.33 2.34 7.47
N ALA A 9 -14.86 2.25 6.26
CA ALA A 9 -14.69 1.08 5.40
C ALA A 9 -13.31 1.05 4.72
N SER A 10 -12.96 2.11 4.00
CA SER A 10 -11.69 2.20 3.29
C SER A 10 -11.28 3.65 3.06
N ASP A 11 -9.98 3.88 3.13
CA ASP A 11 -9.28 5.06 2.63
C ASP A 11 -9.42 5.32 1.13
N ASN A 12 -9.83 4.32 0.35
CA ASN A 12 -10.23 4.49 -1.05
C ASN A 12 -11.50 5.34 -1.24
N TYR A 13 -12.25 5.63 -0.16
CA TYR A 13 -13.48 6.46 -0.23
C TYR A 13 -13.19 7.95 -0.03
N SER A 14 -11.97 8.30 0.38
CA SER A 14 -11.57 9.68 0.66
C SER A 14 -11.50 10.53 -0.62
N GLY A 15 -11.58 11.85 -0.44
CA GLY A 15 -11.52 12.81 -1.54
C GLY A 15 -10.09 13.08 -2.05
N ILE A 16 -9.99 14.03 -2.97
CA ILE A 16 -8.70 14.57 -3.42
C ILE A 16 -8.27 15.66 -2.43
N CYS A 17 -7.03 15.59 -1.93
CA CYS A 17 -6.51 16.58 -1.01
C CYS A 17 -6.21 17.92 -1.73
N PRO A 18 -6.22 19.05 -1.00
CA PRO A 18 -6.06 20.38 -1.60
C PRO A 18 -4.79 20.55 -2.44
N GLU A 19 -3.67 19.99 -1.97
CA GLU A 19 -2.36 20.09 -2.65
C GLU A 19 -2.36 19.31 -3.96
N ALA A 20 -2.91 18.09 -3.96
CA ALA A 20 -3.09 17.29 -5.17
C ALA A 20 -4.00 18.01 -6.19
N TRP A 21 -5.13 18.54 -5.72
CA TRP A 21 -6.07 19.27 -6.58
C TRP A 21 -5.46 20.54 -7.17
N ALA A 22 -4.79 21.35 -6.35
CA ALA A 22 -4.15 22.59 -6.79
C ALA A 22 -3.08 22.33 -7.86
N ALA A 23 -2.28 21.27 -7.70
CA ALA A 23 -1.29 20.91 -8.70
C ALA A 23 -1.94 20.45 -10.02
N MET A 24 -3.05 19.71 -9.96
CA MET A 24 -3.83 19.35 -11.16
C MET A 24 -4.40 20.57 -11.88
N GLU A 25 -4.92 21.55 -11.13
CA GLU A 25 -5.43 22.80 -11.69
C GLU A 25 -4.31 23.56 -12.41
N GLN A 26 -3.13 23.68 -11.79
CA GLN A 26 -1.96 24.30 -12.40
C GLN A 26 -1.52 23.57 -13.69
N ALA A 27 -1.46 22.23 -13.66
CA ALA A 27 -1.12 21.40 -14.81
C ALA A 27 -2.14 21.45 -15.95
N ASN A 28 -3.34 22.00 -15.70
CA ASN A 28 -4.38 22.19 -16.71
C ASN A 28 -4.18 23.46 -17.57
N HIS A 29 -3.22 24.33 -17.22
CA HIS A 29 -2.93 25.52 -18.00
C HIS A 29 -1.97 25.23 -19.15
N GLY A 30 -2.45 25.44 -20.38
CA GLY A 30 -1.64 25.31 -21.59
C GLY A 30 -1.54 23.88 -22.15
N HIS A 31 -0.60 23.70 -23.07
CA HIS A 31 -0.34 22.42 -23.74
C HIS A 31 0.99 21.86 -23.30
N GLN A 32 1.03 20.55 -23.08
CA GLN A 32 2.21 19.77 -22.74
C GLN A 32 2.26 18.54 -23.67
N ARG A 33 3.46 18.04 -23.94
CA ARG A 33 3.63 16.80 -24.72
C ARG A 33 3.10 15.61 -23.92
N ALA A 34 2.83 14.52 -24.63
CA ALA A 34 2.13 13.36 -24.08
C ALA A 34 3.10 12.34 -23.48
N TYR A 35 2.53 11.31 -22.82
CA TYR A 35 3.22 10.08 -22.45
C TYR A 35 4.46 10.25 -21.56
N GLY A 36 4.49 11.31 -20.74
CA GLY A 36 5.54 11.58 -19.76
C GLY A 36 6.63 12.55 -20.22
N ASP A 37 6.61 12.99 -21.49
CA ASP A 37 7.55 13.99 -22.03
C ASP A 37 7.12 15.44 -21.66
N ASP A 38 6.71 15.64 -20.41
CA ASP A 38 6.21 16.91 -19.87
C ASP A 38 6.95 17.33 -18.59
N GLU A 39 6.91 18.64 -18.30
CA GLU A 39 7.64 19.23 -17.18
C GLU A 39 7.19 18.70 -15.81
N TRP A 40 5.93 18.32 -15.67
CA TRP A 40 5.35 17.83 -14.41
C TRP A 40 5.86 16.44 -14.09
N THR A 41 5.99 15.58 -15.11
CA THR A 41 6.56 14.25 -14.99
C THR A 41 8.04 14.33 -14.63
N ALA A 42 8.81 15.17 -15.32
CA ALA A 42 10.21 15.40 -14.97
C ALA A 42 10.38 15.90 -13.53
N ARG A 43 9.60 16.90 -13.13
CA ARG A 43 9.64 17.46 -11.76
C ARG A 43 9.26 16.44 -10.69
N ALA A 44 8.18 15.68 -10.90
CA ALA A 44 7.78 14.63 -9.95
C ALA A 44 8.88 13.57 -9.79
N SER A 45 9.52 13.15 -10.89
CA SER A 45 10.63 12.19 -10.83
C SER A 45 11.83 12.76 -10.07
N ASP A 46 12.18 14.03 -10.27
CA ASP A 46 13.25 14.69 -9.52
C ASP A 46 12.93 14.81 -8.02
N ASP A 47 11.66 15.10 -7.68
CA ASP A 47 11.19 15.14 -6.29
C ASP A 47 11.28 13.75 -5.64
N PHE A 48 10.97 12.67 -6.37
CA PHE A 48 11.19 11.30 -5.89
C PHE A 48 12.66 10.96 -5.69
N ARG A 49 13.54 11.30 -6.64
CA ARG A 49 14.99 11.08 -6.49
C ARG A 49 15.53 11.80 -5.26
N LYS A 50 15.08 13.03 -5.03
CA LYS A 50 15.43 13.80 -3.84
C LYS A 50 14.89 13.15 -2.56
N LEU A 51 13.61 12.77 -2.54
CA LEU A 51 12.95 12.16 -1.39
C LEU A 51 13.59 10.83 -0.97
N PHE A 52 13.98 10.01 -1.96
CA PHE A 52 14.61 8.71 -1.75
C PHE A 52 16.13 8.79 -1.69
N GLU A 53 16.74 9.97 -1.81
CA GLU A 53 18.19 10.17 -1.73
C GLU A 53 18.99 9.29 -2.71
N THR A 54 18.41 8.99 -3.87
CA THR A 54 19.00 8.11 -4.88
C THR A 54 18.48 8.44 -6.27
N ASP A 55 19.24 8.10 -7.29
CA ASP A 55 18.81 8.22 -8.68
C ASP A 55 17.91 7.02 -9.02
N CYS A 56 16.65 7.01 -8.60
CA CYS A 56 15.70 5.96 -8.98
C CYS A 56 15.07 6.23 -10.35
N GLU A 57 14.72 5.16 -11.06
CA GLU A 57 13.85 5.24 -12.23
C GLU A 57 12.38 5.30 -11.79
N VAL A 58 11.59 6.18 -12.41
CA VAL A 58 10.24 6.53 -11.95
C VAL A 58 9.23 6.36 -13.08
N PHE A 59 8.20 5.55 -12.84
CA PHE A 59 7.08 5.36 -13.75
C PHE A 59 5.76 5.65 -13.02
N PHE A 60 4.70 5.91 -13.78
CA PHE A 60 3.37 6.18 -13.24
C PHE A 60 2.35 5.23 -13.86
N ALA A 61 1.55 4.57 -13.02
CA ALA A 61 0.44 3.70 -13.41
C ALA A 61 -0.88 4.21 -12.84
N PHE A 62 -2.01 3.71 -13.34
CA PHE A 62 -3.32 4.24 -12.94
C PHE A 62 -3.77 3.76 -11.55
N ASN A 63 -3.38 2.55 -11.11
CA ASN A 63 -3.79 2.01 -9.81
C ASN A 63 -2.79 0.99 -9.26
N GLY A 64 -2.99 0.61 -7.99
CA GLY A 64 -2.09 -0.28 -7.25
C GLY A 64 -2.02 -1.68 -7.85
N THR A 65 -3.15 -2.25 -8.25
CA THR A 65 -3.22 -3.57 -8.90
C THR A 65 -2.33 -3.64 -10.14
N ALA A 66 -2.44 -2.65 -11.04
CA ALA A 66 -1.61 -2.60 -12.23
C ALA A 66 -0.15 -2.30 -11.89
N ALA A 67 0.12 -1.44 -10.91
CA ALA A 67 1.48 -1.13 -10.47
C ALA A 67 2.21 -2.38 -9.95
N ASN A 68 1.61 -3.08 -8.98
CA ASN A 68 2.11 -4.33 -8.42
C ASN A 68 2.30 -5.38 -9.51
N SER A 69 1.27 -5.62 -10.32
CA SER A 69 1.29 -6.65 -11.36
C SER A 69 2.36 -6.37 -12.43
N LEU A 70 2.52 -5.12 -12.86
CA LEU A 70 3.57 -4.70 -13.78
C LEU A 70 4.95 -4.91 -13.18
N ALA A 71 5.18 -4.43 -11.95
CA ALA A 71 6.46 -4.55 -11.27
C ALA A 71 6.83 -6.03 -11.09
N LEU A 72 5.95 -6.86 -10.53
CA LEU A 72 6.20 -8.29 -10.38
C LEU A 72 6.49 -8.99 -11.71
N SER A 73 5.77 -8.64 -12.78
CA SER A 73 5.99 -9.22 -14.11
C SER A 73 7.32 -8.81 -14.76
N SER A 74 7.99 -7.75 -14.30
CA SER A 74 9.34 -7.37 -14.77
C SER A 74 10.45 -8.06 -13.99
N LEU A 75 10.17 -8.54 -12.77
CA LEU A 75 11.17 -9.13 -11.88
C LEU A 75 11.45 -10.62 -12.13
N CYS A 76 10.61 -11.31 -12.91
CA CYS A 76 10.79 -12.71 -13.22
C CYS A 76 10.11 -13.12 -14.54
N GLN A 77 10.10 -14.43 -14.81
CA GLN A 77 9.53 -15.01 -16.03
C GLN A 77 8.28 -15.82 -15.65
N SER A 78 7.42 -16.13 -16.62
CA SER A 78 6.18 -16.89 -16.36
C SER A 78 6.40 -18.26 -15.72
N TYR A 79 7.56 -18.88 -15.94
CA TYR A 79 7.95 -20.16 -15.33
C TYR A 79 8.68 -20.01 -13.99
N HIS A 80 8.77 -18.79 -13.45
CA HIS A 80 9.17 -18.50 -12.09
C HIS A 80 7.96 -18.24 -11.19
N SER A 81 8.20 -18.13 -9.89
CA SER A 81 7.17 -17.82 -8.89
C SER A 81 7.53 -16.61 -8.02
N VAL A 82 6.49 -16.04 -7.42
CA VAL A 82 6.55 -14.91 -6.47
C VAL A 82 6.13 -15.43 -5.10
N ILE A 83 6.91 -15.13 -4.06
CA ILE A 83 6.56 -15.45 -2.68
C ILE A 83 5.88 -14.24 -2.04
N CYS A 84 4.72 -14.44 -1.40
CA CYS A 84 3.93 -13.40 -0.73
C CYS A 84 3.32 -13.90 0.59
N SER A 85 2.75 -13.00 1.38
CA SER A 85 1.91 -13.36 2.53
C SER A 85 0.57 -13.94 2.07
N GLU A 86 -0.11 -14.67 2.97
CA GLU A 86 -1.48 -15.17 2.77
C GLU A 86 -2.54 -14.06 2.69
N THR A 87 -2.22 -12.87 3.23
CA THR A 87 -3.08 -11.70 3.21
C THR A 87 -2.65 -10.65 2.18
N ALA A 88 -1.66 -10.98 1.33
CA ALA A 88 -1.12 -10.03 0.37
C ALA A 88 -2.22 -9.56 -0.60
N HIS A 89 -2.32 -8.26 -0.87
CA HIS A 89 -3.31 -7.73 -1.82
C HIS A 89 -3.21 -8.42 -3.20
N VAL A 90 -1.98 -8.69 -3.65
CA VAL A 90 -1.69 -9.44 -4.89
C VAL A 90 -2.29 -10.85 -4.92
N GLU A 91 -2.48 -11.48 -3.77
CA GLU A 91 -3.13 -12.80 -3.63
C GLU A 91 -4.64 -12.67 -3.47
N THR A 92 -5.14 -11.71 -2.68
CA THR A 92 -6.53 -11.71 -2.21
C THR A 92 -7.48 -10.78 -2.98
N ASP A 93 -6.99 -9.66 -3.50
CA ASP A 93 -7.82 -8.51 -3.91
C ASP A 93 -7.50 -7.97 -5.32
N GLU A 94 -6.67 -8.67 -6.09
CA GLU A 94 -6.29 -8.27 -7.45
C GLU A 94 -6.93 -9.10 -8.57
N CYS A 95 -7.85 -10.01 -8.23
CA CYS A 95 -8.57 -10.85 -9.20
C CYS A 95 -7.62 -11.60 -10.17
N GLY A 96 -6.46 -12.03 -9.68
CA GLY A 96 -5.44 -12.72 -10.49
C GLY A 96 -4.70 -11.82 -11.49
N ALA A 97 -4.67 -10.50 -11.28
CA ALA A 97 -3.89 -9.60 -12.12
C ALA A 97 -2.39 -9.96 -12.15
N PRO A 98 -1.71 -10.33 -11.04
CA PRO A 98 -0.30 -10.72 -11.10
C PRO A 98 -0.05 -11.89 -12.07
N GLU A 99 -0.88 -12.93 -12.04
CA GLU A 99 -0.80 -14.06 -12.97
C GLU A 99 -1.08 -13.62 -14.41
N PHE A 100 -2.06 -12.73 -14.63
CA PHE A 100 -2.37 -12.20 -15.95
C PHE A 100 -1.20 -11.42 -16.56
N PHE A 101 -0.63 -10.45 -15.83
CA PHE A 101 0.47 -9.61 -16.30
C PHE A 101 1.79 -10.37 -16.45
N SER A 102 2.04 -11.37 -15.60
CA SER A 102 3.23 -12.22 -15.66
C SER A 102 3.12 -13.36 -16.67
N ASN A 103 1.95 -13.54 -17.28
CA ASN A 103 1.64 -14.66 -18.17
C ASN A 103 1.84 -16.03 -17.48
N GLY A 104 1.48 -16.13 -16.20
CA GLY A 104 1.40 -17.39 -15.46
C GLY A 104 2.41 -17.61 -14.33
N SER A 105 3.14 -16.58 -13.87
CA SER A 105 3.97 -16.74 -12.66
C SER A 105 3.09 -17.02 -11.46
N LYS A 106 3.35 -18.14 -10.77
CA LYS A 106 2.54 -18.58 -9.65
C LYS A 106 2.87 -17.80 -8.37
N LEU A 107 1.84 -17.36 -7.64
CA LEU A 107 1.98 -16.86 -6.27
C LEU A 107 2.15 -18.03 -5.28
N LEU A 108 3.12 -17.91 -4.38
CA LEU A 108 3.47 -18.89 -3.36
C LEU A 108 3.34 -18.26 -1.97
N ILE A 109 2.38 -18.76 -1.22
CA ILE A 109 2.07 -18.25 0.11
C ILE A 109 3.12 -18.74 1.11
N ALA A 110 3.74 -17.80 1.81
CA ALA A 110 4.59 -18.05 2.98
C ALA A 110 3.82 -17.77 4.26
N GLY A 111 4.13 -18.51 5.33
CA GLY A 111 3.56 -18.27 6.65
C GLY A 111 3.94 -16.88 7.19
N THR A 112 3.00 -16.28 7.92
CA THR A 112 3.12 -14.90 8.42
C THR A 112 3.01 -14.81 9.95
N GLU A 113 3.60 -13.76 10.51
CA GLU A 113 3.40 -13.33 11.89
C GLU A 113 2.94 -11.87 11.88
N ASN A 114 1.75 -11.57 12.41
CA ASN A 114 1.14 -10.24 12.34
C ASN A 114 1.06 -9.69 10.90
N GLY A 115 0.73 -10.55 9.93
CA GLY A 115 0.68 -10.20 8.50
C GLY A 115 2.05 -10.03 7.83
N LYS A 116 3.14 -10.31 8.55
CA LYS A 116 4.51 -10.18 8.04
C LYS A 116 5.12 -11.54 7.71
N ILE A 117 5.60 -11.73 6.49
CA ILE A 117 6.53 -12.82 6.17
C ILE A 117 7.89 -12.60 6.83
N THR A 118 8.62 -13.68 7.09
CA THR A 118 9.93 -13.67 7.76
C THR A 118 11.01 -14.32 6.90
N PRO A 119 12.30 -14.07 7.17
CA PRO A 119 13.40 -14.82 6.54
C PRO A 119 13.22 -16.33 6.57
N ALA A 120 12.71 -16.88 7.69
CA ALA A 120 12.48 -18.30 7.87
C ALA A 120 11.36 -18.81 6.95
N SER A 121 10.23 -18.11 6.86
CA SER A 121 9.11 -18.55 6.01
C SER A 121 9.42 -18.41 4.53
N ILE A 122 10.18 -17.38 4.12
CA ILE A 122 10.70 -17.25 2.75
C ILE A 122 11.60 -18.44 2.41
N ARG A 123 12.56 -18.77 3.28
CA ARG A 123 13.50 -19.87 3.05
C ARG A 123 12.79 -21.22 2.97
N GLU A 124 11.80 -21.44 3.84
CA GLU A 124 10.99 -22.65 3.81
C GLU A 124 10.30 -22.85 2.45
N VAL A 125 9.60 -21.82 1.97
CA VAL A 125 8.91 -21.88 0.67
C VAL A 125 9.92 -22.06 -0.47
N ALA A 126 11.02 -21.30 -0.44
CA ALA A 126 12.02 -21.34 -1.50
C ALA A 126 12.70 -22.71 -1.62
N LEU A 127 13.11 -23.32 -0.49
CA LEU A 127 13.83 -24.59 -0.49
C LEU A 127 12.94 -25.81 -0.80
N LYS A 128 11.62 -25.71 -0.61
CA LYS A 128 10.67 -26.77 -0.98
C LYS A 128 10.39 -26.85 -2.49
N ARG A 129 10.91 -25.93 -3.31
CA ARG A 129 10.53 -25.74 -4.73
C ARG A 129 11.73 -25.68 -5.68
N GLN A 130 12.72 -26.54 -5.45
CA GLN A 130 13.99 -26.52 -6.20
C GLN A 130 13.99 -27.40 -7.45
N ASP A 131 13.10 -28.39 -7.55
CA ASP A 131 12.97 -29.24 -8.72
C ASP A 131 12.06 -28.64 -9.81
N ILE A 132 12.24 -29.13 -11.04
CA ILE A 132 11.60 -28.57 -12.25
C ILE A 132 10.07 -28.70 -12.27
N HIS A 133 9.46 -29.49 -11.37
CA HIS A 133 8.00 -29.62 -11.32
C HIS A 133 7.32 -28.37 -10.72
N TYR A 134 8.08 -27.49 -10.09
CA TYR A 134 7.58 -26.24 -9.54
C TYR A 134 8.17 -25.03 -10.28
N PRO A 135 7.41 -23.95 -10.49
CA PRO A 135 7.96 -22.68 -10.95
C PRO A 135 8.99 -22.17 -9.95
N LYS A 136 10.23 -21.95 -10.40
CA LYS A 136 11.35 -21.61 -9.51
C LYS A 136 11.13 -20.24 -8.86
N PRO A 137 11.23 -20.11 -7.52
CA PRO A 137 11.11 -18.83 -6.85
C PRO A 137 12.14 -17.82 -7.36
N ARG A 138 11.68 -16.60 -7.66
CA ARG A 138 12.56 -15.52 -8.13
C ARG A 138 12.26 -14.15 -7.52
N VAL A 139 11.12 -14.00 -6.87
CA VAL A 139 10.69 -12.72 -6.30
C VAL A 139 10.08 -12.96 -4.93
N VAL A 140 10.32 -12.04 -4.01
CA VAL A 140 9.55 -11.88 -2.78
C VAL A 140 8.82 -10.54 -2.87
N THR A 141 7.55 -10.49 -2.50
CA THR A 141 6.80 -9.25 -2.34
C THR A 141 6.41 -9.02 -0.88
N LEU A 142 6.67 -7.82 -0.39
CA LEU A 142 6.24 -7.32 0.92
C LEU A 142 5.18 -6.24 0.74
N THR A 143 4.27 -6.11 1.70
CA THR A 143 3.33 -4.99 1.75
C THR A 143 3.70 -4.07 2.93
N GLN A 144 3.79 -2.76 2.69
CA GLN A 144 4.23 -1.78 3.68
C GLN A 144 3.41 -0.48 3.62
N ALA A 145 2.63 -0.13 4.66
CA ALA A 145 2.21 -0.98 5.78
C ALA A 145 1.40 -2.21 5.29
N THR A 146 1.38 -3.29 6.07
CA THR A 146 0.68 -4.53 5.68
C THR A 146 -0.83 -4.36 5.60
N GLU A 147 -1.53 -5.33 5.03
CA GLU A 147 -2.98 -5.35 4.89
C GLU A 147 -3.73 -5.40 6.24
N VAL A 148 -3.03 -5.80 7.31
CA VAL A 148 -3.52 -5.81 8.69
C VAL A 148 -3.03 -4.62 9.52
N GLY A 149 -2.39 -3.63 8.88
CA GLY A 149 -1.96 -2.38 9.52
C GLY A 149 -0.68 -2.47 10.35
N SER A 150 0.01 -3.62 10.33
CA SER A 150 1.34 -3.75 10.92
C SER A 150 2.40 -3.15 9.99
N VAL A 151 3.56 -2.80 10.55
CA VAL A 151 4.67 -2.17 9.80
C VAL A 151 5.94 -2.98 9.98
N TYR A 152 6.67 -3.17 8.87
CA TYR A 152 8.03 -3.69 8.89
C TYR A 152 9.01 -2.61 9.32
N THR A 153 9.93 -2.89 10.24
CA THR A 153 11.06 -1.97 10.52
C THR A 153 12.14 -2.07 9.44
N PRO A 154 13.04 -1.06 9.29
CA PRO A 154 14.18 -1.16 8.38
C PRO A 154 15.03 -2.42 8.57
N GLU A 155 15.20 -2.88 9.82
CA GLU A 155 15.95 -4.08 10.16
C GLU A 155 15.23 -5.35 9.69
N GLU A 156 13.90 -5.42 9.83
CA GLU A 156 13.10 -6.53 9.33
C GLU A 156 13.17 -6.62 7.79
N VAL A 157 13.03 -5.47 7.10
CA VAL A 157 13.18 -5.41 5.63
C VAL A 157 14.59 -5.84 5.21
N ARG A 158 15.64 -5.40 5.93
CA ARG A 158 17.02 -5.79 5.66
C ARG A 158 17.24 -7.28 5.82
N ALA A 159 16.74 -7.89 6.90
CA ALA A 159 16.87 -9.33 7.13
C ALA A 159 16.19 -10.15 6.01
N ILE A 160 15.05 -9.67 5.51
CA ILE A 160 14.38 -10.25 4.33
C ILE A 160 15.23 -10.09 3.07
N SER A 161 15.75 -8.88 2.82
CA SER A 161 16.61 -8.61 1.66
C SER A 161 17.87 -9.48 1.66
N ASP A 162 18.51 -9.67 2.81
CA ASP A 162 19.69 -10.53 2.94
C ASP A 162 19.37 -11.98 2.56
N THR A 163 18.22 -12.50 3.01
CA THR A 163 17.73 -13.82 2.58
C THR A 163 17.40 -13.87 1.10
N CYS A 164 16.82 -12.80 0.54
CA CYS A 164 16.54 -12.71 -0.89
C CYS A 164 17.86 -12.78 -1.70
N LYS A 165 18.89 -12.03 -1.29
CA LYS A 165 20.21 -12.05 -1.95
C LYS A 165 20.87 -13.42 -1.90
N GLU A 166 20.85 -14.09 -0.75
CA GLU A 166 21.37 -15.46 -0.60
C GLU A 166 20.69 -16.46 -1.55
N LEU A 167 19.39 -16.32 -1.76
CA LEU A 167 18.57 -17.20 -2.60
C LEU A 167 18.48 -16.72 -4.06
N GLY A 168 19.06 -15.56 -4.39
CA GLY A 168 18.96 -14.93 -5.70
C GLY A 168 17.54 -14.52 -6.07
N LEU A 169 16.79 -13.97 -5.11
CA LEU A 169 15.44 -13.44 -5.28
C LEU A 169 15.49 -11.90 -5.37
N ASN A 170 14.67 -11.32 -6.23
CA ASN A 170 14.41 -9.87 -6.22
C ASN A 170 13.39 -9.53 -5.12
N LEU A 171 13.43 -8.30 -4.61
CA LEU A 171 12.54 -7.82 -3.55
C LEU A 171 11.65 -6.68 -4.03
N HIS A 172 10.35 -6.96 -4.15
CA HIS A 172 9.29 -5.98 -4.42
C HIS A 172 8.65 -5.50 -3.11
N MET A 173 8.26 -4.22 -3.07
CA MET A 173 7.43 -3.66 -2.01
C MET A 173 6.15 -3.05 -2.59
N ASP A 174 4.99 -3.61 -2.22
CA ASP A 174 3.70 -2.95 -2.33
C ASP A 174 3.63 -1.87 -1.24
N GLY A 175 3.68 -0.62 -1.67
CA GLY A 175 3.65 0.56 -0.84
C GLY A 175 2.34 1.31 -0.93
N ALA A 176 1.20 0.64 -1.12
CA ALA A 176 -0.12 1.27 -1.16
C ALA A 176 -0.40 2.16 0.07
N ARG A 177 0.23 1.85 1.21
CA ARG A 177 0.21 2.64 2.46
C ARG A 177 1.61 2.96 2.96
N PHE A 178 2.55 3.19 2.04
CA PHE A 178 3.94 3.48 2.37
C PHE A 178 4.07 4.76 3.22
N SER A 179 3.26 5.78 2.91
CA SER A 179 3.21 7.02 3.70
C SER A 179 2.89 6.78 5.17
N ASN A 180 1.94 5.88 5.46
CA ASN A 180 1.56 5.53 6.83
C ASN A 180 2.71 4.86 7.59
N ALA A 181 3.45 3.95 6.93
CA ALA A 181 4.61 3.31 7.53
C ALA A 181 5.74 4.30 7.83
N CYS A 182 6.08 5.19 6.87
CA CYS A 182 7.06 6.25 7.10
C CYS A 182 6.65 7.20 8.24
N ALA A 183 5.38 7.61 8.27
CA ALA A 183 4.83 8.48 9.32
C ALA A 183 4.93 7.84 10.71
N PHE A 184 4.65 6.53 10.81
CA PHE A 184 4.70 5.77 12.05
C PHE A 184 6.14 5.59 12.55
N LEU A 185 7.06 5.17 11.69
CA LEU A 185 8.44 4.87 12.06
C LEU A 185 9.31 6.13 12.25
N GLY A 186 8.94 7.23 11.59
CA GLY A 186 9.77 8.45 11.56
C GLY A 186 11.11 8.26 10.83
N CYS A 187 11.22 7.24 9.98
CA CYS A 187 12.42 6.98 9.18
C CYS A 187 12.34 7.63 7.78
N SER A 188 13.49 7.77 7.12
CA SER A 188 13.52 8.25 5.74
C SER A 188 12.95 7.18 4.79
N PRO A 189 12.32 7.56 3.66
CA PRO A 189 11.92 6.63 2.61
C PRO A 189 13.07 5.74 2.13
N ALA A 190 14.28 6.30 2.04
CA ALA A 190 15.49 5.58 1.66
C ALA A 190 15.83 4.43 2.62
N ASP A 191 15.76 4.67 3.93
CA ASP A 191 16.06 3.68 4.97
C ASP A 191 15.09 2.50 4.94
N LEU A 192 13.83 2.76 4.61
CA LEU A 192 12.77 1.75 4.57
C LEU A 192 12.71 0.98 3.24
N THR A 193 13.51 1.38 2.24
CA THR A 193 13.49 0.79 0.89
C THR A 193 14.87 0.34 0.44
N TRP A 194 15.56 1.09 -0.43
CA TRP A 194 16.76 0.63 -1.10
C TRP A 194 17.96 0.48 -0.15
N LYS A 195 18.06 1.28 0.92
CA LYS A 195 19.10 1.07 1.96
C LYS A 195 18.83 -0.20 2.79
N ALA A 196 17.60 -0.70 2.80
CA ALA A 196 17.24 -2.02 3.32
C ALA A 196 17.24 -3.10 2.23
N GLY A 197 17.46 -2.74 0.96
CA GLY A 197 17.64 -3.65 -0.17
C GLY A 197 16.36 -4.04 -0.90
N VAL A 198 15.33 -3.18 -0.90
CA VAL A 198 14.20 -3.25 -1.84
C VAL A 198 14.67 -2.87 -3.24
N ASP A 199 14.28 -3.66 -4.25
CA ASP A 199 14.64 -3.41 -5.65
C ASP A 199 13.64 -2.48 -6.35
N VAL A 200 12.35 -2.63 -6.05
CA VAL A 200 11.25 -1.82 -6.63
C VAL A 200 10.15 -1.58 -5.60
N LEU A 201 9.62 -0.35 -5.59
CA LEU A 201 8.50 0.08 -4.75
C LEU A 201 7.33 0.54 -5.64
N CYS A 202 6.12 0.07 -5.34
CA CYS A 202 4.88 0.67 -5.82
C CYS A 202 4.34 1.65 -4.75
N PHE A 203 4.49 2.95 -4.94
CA PHE A 203 4.12 3.98 -3.97
C PHE A 203 2.68 4.49 -4.20
N GLY A 204 1.84 4.15 -3.20
CA GLY A 204 0.48 4.64 -2.93
C GLY A 204 0.27 6.14 -2.98
N GLY A 205 -0.32 6.65 -4.07
CA GLY A 205 -0.80 8.04 -4.14
C GLY A 205 -2.29 8.14 -3.81
N THR A 206 -3.08 7.22 -4.39
CA THR A 206 -4.54 7.26 -4.35
C THR A 206 -5.09 7.21 -2.92
N LYS A 207 -4.54 6.34 -2.07
CA LYS A 207 -4.98 6.16 -0.68
C LYS A 207 -4.57 7.30 0.26
N ASN A 208 -3.79 8.26 -0.22
CA ASN A 208 -3.28 9.37 0.56
C ASN A 208 -3.64 10.73 -0.06
N GLY A 209 -4.82 10.80 -0.70
CA GLY A 209 -5.42 12.05 -1.16
C GLY A 209 -5.26 12.38 -2.64
N MET A 210 -4.79 11.46 -3.48
CA MET A 210 -4.81 11.64 -4.94
C MET A 210 -6.05 11.01 -5.57
N ALA A 211 -6.52 11.57 -6.70
CA ALA A 211 -7.67 11.04 -7.43
C ALA A 211 -7.42 9.65 -8.03
N VAL A 212 -6.23 9.49 -8.59
CA VAL A 212 -5.76 8.32 -9.33
C VAL A 212 -4.24 8.44 -9.42
N GLY A 213 -3.56 7.31 -9.54
CA GLY A 213 -2.13 7.29 -9.80
C GLY A 213 -1.32 6.64 -8.71
N GLU A 214 -0.36 5.84 -9.15
CA GLU A 214 0.65 5.16 -8.35
C GLU A 214 2.01 5.40 -8.99
N ALA A 215 3.02 5.66 -8.18
CA ALA A 215 4.40 5.78 -8.67
C ALA A 215 5.11 4.43 -8.52
N ILE A 216 5.88 4.01 -9.52
CA ILE A 216 6.68 2.78 -9.49
C ILE A 216 8.14 3.21 -9.54
N LEU A 217 8.86 2.93 -8.47
CA LEU A 217 10.24 3.37 -8.25
C LEU A 217 11.17 2.18 -8.33
N PHE A 218 12.01 2.13 -9.36
CA PHE A 218 13.08 1.13 -9.48
C PHE A 218 14.37 1.69 -8.91
N PHE A 219 14.85 1.06 -7.84
CA PHE A 219 16.15 1.38 -7.24
C PHE A 219 17.29 0.60 -7.91
N ASN A 220 16.94 -0.48 -8.61
CA ASN A 220 17.85 -1.25 -9.45
C ASN A 220 17.52 -1.02 -10.94
N HIS A 221 18.27 -0.14 -11.59
CA HIS A 221 18.03 0.29 -12.99
C HIS A 221 17.98 -0.86 -13.99
N LYS A 222 18.73 -1.94 -13.75
CA LYS A 222 18.74 -3.10 -14.66
C LYS A 222 17.37 -3.78 -14.75
N LEU A 223 16.55 -3.66 -13.71
CA LEU A 223 15.20 -4.23 -13.67
C LEU A 223 14.15 -3.31 -14.30
N ALA A 224 14.51 -2.05 -14.59
CA ALA A 224 13.65 -1.05 -15.21
C ALA A 224 13.79 -0.98 -16.74
N GLU A 225 14.74 -1.72 -17.32
CA GLU A 225 14.97 -1.75 -18.77
C GLU A 225 13.66 -2.09 -19.51
N ASP A 226 13.28 -1.23 -20.46
CA ASP A 226 12.04 -1.30 -21.26
C ASP A 226 10.73 -1.39 -20.44
N PHE A 227 10.72 -0.93 -19.19
CA PHE A 227 9.51 -0.98 -18.36
C PHE A 227 8.40 -0.06 -18.88
N ASP A 228 8.73 1.05 -19.53
CA ASP A 228 7.80 1.93 -20.23
C ASP A 228 7.06 1.22 -21.39
N TYR A 229 7.74 0.35 -22.14
CA TYR A 229 7.10 -0.51 -23.16
C TYR A 229 6.10 -1.47 -22.52
N ARG A 230 6.43 -2.05 -21.37
CA ARG A 230 5.52 -2.92 -20.62
C ARG A 230 4.28 -2.15 -20.15
N CYS A 231 4.45 -0.96 -19.57
CA CYS A 231 3.36 -0.07 -19.21
C CYS A 231 2.50 0.30 -20.42
N LYS A 232 3.12 0.60 -21.57
CA LYS A 232 2.44 0.93 -22.81
C LYS A 232 1.57 -0.23 -23.30
N GLN A 233 2.13 -1.42 -23.40
CA GLN A 233 1.44 -2.61 -23.89
C GLN A 233 0.26 -2.99 -22.99
N ALA A 234 0.42 -2.83 -21.67
CA ALA A 234 -0.62 -3.11 -20.69
C ALA A 234 -1.73 -2.04 -20.62
N GLY A 235 -1.67 -0.99 -21.44
CA GLY A 235 -2.65 0.10 -21.41
C GLY A 235 -2.53 1.01 -20.17
N GLN A 236 -1.40 0.99 -19.48
CA GLN A 236 -1.14 1.78 -18.27
C GLN A 236 -0.41 3.10 -18.55
N LEU A 237 -0.02 3.37 -19.81
CA LEU A 237 0.65 4.63 -20.16
C LEU A 237 -0.37 5.76 -20.44
N ALA A 238 -0.47 6.71 -19.51
CA ALA A 238 -1.36 7.85 -19.64
C ALA A 238 -0.96 8.78 -20.80
N SER A 239 -1.93 9.13 -21.66
CA SER A 239 -1.70 10.11 -22.73
C SER A 239 -1.41 11.51 -22.15
N LYS A 240 -2.19 11.95 -21.15
CA LYS A 240 -1.98 13.21 -20.43
C LYS A 240 -1.28 12.95 -19.08
N MET A 241 -0.02 12.52 -19.14
CA MET A 241 0.74 12.04 -17.98
C MET A 241 0.81 13.05 -16.83
N ARG A 242 0.94 14.35 -17.14
CA ARG A 242 0.87 15.41 -16.13
C ARG A 242 -0.27 15.32 -15.11
N PHE A 243 -1.42 14.69 -15.41
CA PHE A 243 -2.50 14.54 -14.43
C PHE A 243 -2.33 13.35 -13.47
N LEU A 244 -1.36 12.46 -13.73
CA LEU A 244 -0.88 11.47 -12.77
C LEU A 244 0.33 12.02 -11.99
N SER A 245 1.23 12.78 -12.64
CA SER A 245 2.48 13.25 -12.03
C SER A 245 2.38 14.59 -11.29
N ALA A 246 1.58 15.56 -11.75
CA ALA A 246 1.42 16.83 -11.04
C ALA A 246 0.90 16.70 -9.60
N PRO A 247 -0.09 15.83 -9.28
CA PRO A 247 -0.49 15.63 -7.89
C PRO A 247 0.66 15.23 -6.98
N TRP A 248 1.60 14.41 -7.47
CA TRP A 248 2.81 14.03 -6.71
C TRP A 248 3.66 15.24 -6.37
N VAL A 249 3.89 16.14 -7.32
CA VAL A 249 4.58 17.42 -7.04
C VAL A 249 3.89 18.15 -5.90
N GLY A 250 2.56 18.29 -5.96
CA GLY A 250 1.79 18.97 -4.91
C GLY A 250 1.91 18.32 -3.53
N ILE A 251 1.81 16.97 -3.44
CA ILE A 251 1.84 16.29 -2.15
C ILE A 251 3.24 16.06 -1.58
N LEU A 252 4.26 16.00 -2.44
CA LEU A 252 5.67 15.92 -2.02
C LEU A 252 6.20 17.30 -1.61
N GLU A 253 5.69 18.37 -2.24
CA GLU A 253 5.97 19.74 -1.84
C GLU A 253 5.47 20.01 -0.41
N ASN A 254 6.37 20.44 0.48
CA ASN A 254 6.12 20.71 1.89
C ASN A 254 5.62 19.51 2.73
N ASP A 255 5.96 18.28 2.35
CA ASP A 255 5.67 17.05 3.11
C ASP A 255 4.18 16.80 3.39
N ALA A 256 3.28 17.26 2.50
CA ALA A 256 1.84 17.02 2.67
C ALA A 256 1.50 15.53 2.71
N TRP A 257 2.18 14.69 1.92
CA TRP A 257 2.06 13.22 1.94
C TRP A 257 2.27 12.65 3.36
N LEU A 258 3.24 13.19 4.11
CA LEU A 258 3.59 12.73 5.45
C LEU A 258 2.63 13.31 6.51
N LYS A 259 2.22 14.58 6.34
CA LYS A 259 1.19 15.22 7.17
C LYS A 259 -0.11 14.42 7.14
N TYR A 260 -0.59 14.04 5.95
CA TYR A 260 -1.82 13.29 5.77
C TYR A 260 -1.75 11.87 6.31
N ALA A 261 -0.62 11.20 6.11
CA ALA A 261 -0.39 9.90 6.71
C ALA A 261 -0.35 9.93 8.25
N ARG A 262 0.29 10.95 8.85
CA ARG A 262 0.27 11.16 10.30
C ARG A 262 -1.14 11.37 10.84
N HIS A 263 -1.95 12.16 10.15
CA HIS A 263 -3.35 12.40 10.51
C HIS A 263 -4.17 11.11 10.51
N ALA A 264 -4.08 10.34 9.43
CA ALA A 264 -4.79 9.06 9.30
C ALA A 264 -4.35 8.05 10.37
N ASN A 265 -3.05 7.96 10.65
CA ASN A 265 -2.51 7.13 11.72
C ASN A 265 -3.01 7.59 13.10
N HIS A 266 -3.01 8.90 13.35
CA HIS A 266 -3.50 9.46 14.61
C HIS A 266 -4.96 9.12 14.86
N CYS A 267 -5.83 9.23 13.85
CA CYS A 267 -7.25 8.87 13.97
C CYS A 267 -7.43 7.39 14.33
N ALA A 268 -6.64 6.49 13.73
CA ALA A 268 -6.69 5.07 14.05
C ALA A 268 -6.21 4.79 15.48
N GLN A 269 -5.12 5.44 15.91
CA GLN A 269 -4.62 5.36 17.28
C GLN A 269 -5.66 5.87 18.28
N LEU A 270 -6.29 7.01 18.01
CA LEU A 270 -7.36 7.58 18.82
C LEU A 270 -8.53 6.60 18.98
N LEU A 271 -8.98 5.98 17.89
CA LEU A 271 -10.06 4.97 17.95
C LEU A 271 -9.67 3.81 18.88
N ALA A 272 -8.47 3.27 18.70
CA ALA A 272 -7.97 2.17 19.50
C ALA A 272 -7.84 2.53 20.99
N GLU A 273 -7.36 3.73 21.31
CA GLU A 273 -7.28 4.25 22.67
C GLU A 273 -8.66 4.32 23.32
N LEU A 274 -9.65 4.89 22.62
CA LEU A 274 -11.00 5.13 23.13
C LEU A 274 -11.83 3.86 23.38
N VAL A 275 -11.42 2.72 22.82
CA VAL A 275 -12.14 1.44 22.96
C VAL A 275 -11.36 0.37 23.73
N SER A 276 -10.10 0.64 24.09
CA SER A 276 -9.20 -0.34 24.69
C SER A 276 -9.60 -0.80 26.10
N ASP A 277 -10.42 -0.01 26.81
CA ASP A 277 -10.92 -0.30 28.16
C ASP A 277 -12.28 -1.02 28.14
N ILE A 278 -12.89 -1.22 26.98
CA ILE A 278 -14.23 -1.81 26.84
C ILE A 278 -14.13 -3.35 26.97
N PRO A 279 -14.79 -3.98 27.95
CA PRO A 279 -14.78 -5.44 28.08
C PRO A 279 -15.30 -6.14 26.83
N GLY A 280 -14.55 -7.15 26.35
CA GLY A 280 -14.91 -7.93 25.17
C GLY A 280 -14.54 -7.28 23.83
N VAL A 281 -13.83 -6.15 23.86
CA VAL A 281 -13.18 -5.56 22.68
C VAL A 281 -11.68 -5.87 22.76
N GLU A 282 -11.14 -6.56 21.76
CA GLU A 282 -9.71 -6.90 21.70
C GLU A 282 -9.10 -6.41 20.38
N LEU A 283 -7.91 -5.82 20.45
CA LEU A 283 -7.12 -5.49 19.26
C LEU A 283 -6.52 -6.78 18.69
N MET A 284 -6.83 -7.06 17.42
CA MET A 284 -6.30 -8.23 16.72
C MET A 284 -4.84 -8.03 16.29
N PHE A 285 -4.48 -6.78 15.99
CA PHE A 285 -3.15 -6.39 15.50
C PHE A 285 -2.74 -5.04 16.09
N PRO A 286 -1.42 -4.76 16.20
CA PRO A 286 -0.95 -3.45 16.64
C PRO A 286 -1.33 -2.35 15.63
N VAL A 287 -1.73 -1.18 16.13
CA VAL A 287 -2.14 -0.03 15.31
C VAL A 287 -0.90 0.77 14.88
N GLN A 288 -0.22 0.27 13.85
CA GLN A 288 1.02 0.86 13.32
C GLN A 288 0.81 1.66 12.02
N ALA A 289 -0.44 1.81 11.59
CA ALA A 289 -0.84 2.55 10.39
C ALA A 289 -2.22 3.20 10.64
N ASN A 290 -3.07 3.26 9.60
CA ASN A 290 -4.38 3.90 9.63
C ASN A 290 -5.57 2.94 9.81
N GLY A 291 -5.32 1.68 10.17
CA GLY A 291 -6.35 0.65 10.35
C GLY A 291 -6.44 0.16 11.79
N VAL A 292 -7.66 -0.08 12.26
CA VAL A 292 -7.95 -0.69 13.58
C VAL A 292 -8.75 -1.97 13.36
N PHE A 293 -8.25 -3.05 13.94
CA PHE A 293 -8.78 -4.40 13.78
C PHE A 293 -9.24 -4.87 15.15
N LEU A 294 -10.56 -4.93 15.35
CA LEU A 294 -11.17 -5.26 16.63
C LEU A 294 -11.90 -6.60 16.55
N GLN A 295 -11.67 -7.45 17.54
CA GLN A 295 -12.58 -8.56 17.82
C GLN A 295 -13.82 -8.00 18.51
N LEU A 296 -14.98 -8.16 17.86
CA LEU A 296 -16.29 -7.74 18.35
C LEU A 296 -17.27 -8.91 18.30
N SER A 297 -18.31 -8.86 19.13
CA SER A 297 -19.40 -9.85 19.08
C SER A 297 -20.27 -9.66 17.82
N GLU A 298 -20.85 -10.74 17.29
CA GLU A 298 -21.78 -10.64 16.14
C GLU A 298 -22.97 -9.69 16.42
N PRO A 299 -23.59 -9.67 17.63
CA PRO A 299 -24.61 -8.68 17.96
C PRO A 299 -24.11 -7.23 17.90
N ALA A 300 -22.88 -6.95 18.39
CA ALA A 300 -22.31 -5.61 18.34
C ALA A 300 -22.07 -5.15 16.89
N ILE A 301 -21.51 -6.03 16.06
CA ILE A 301 -21.32 -5.77 14.62
C ILE A 301 -22.67 -5.44 13.94
N ALA A 302 -23.70 -6.23 14.21
CA ALA A 302 -25.04 -6.01 13.68
C ALA A 302 -25.64 -4.68 14.16
N ALA A 303 -25.47 -4.34 15.44
CA ALA A 303 -25.95 -3.10 16.03
C ALA A 303 -25.25 -1.87 15.43
N LEU A 304 -23.94 -1.88 15.26
CA LEU A 304 -23.19 -0.80 14.59
C LEU A 304 -23.65 -0.62 13.14
N THR A 305 -23.85 -1.73 12.42
CA THR A 305 -24.35 -1.71 11.04
C THR A 305 -25.76 -1.12 10.97
N ALA A 306 -26.63 -1.45 11.93
CA ALA A 306 -27.98 -0.92 12.05
C ALA A 306 -28.00 0.59 12.39
N ARG A 307 -27.00 1.09 13.12
CA ARG A 307 -26.75 2.53 13.33
C ARG A 307 -26.22 3.25 12.09
N GLY A 308 -25.89 2.52 11.02
CA GLY A 308 -25.48 3.09 9.74
C GLY A 308 -23.96 3.09 9.50
N TRP A 309 -23.16 2.61 10.44
CA TRP A 309 -21.72 2.48 10.24
C TRP A 309 -21.39 1.53 9.10
N ARG A 310 -20.35 1.89 8.33
CA ARG A 310 -19.77 1.06 7.28
C ARG A 310 -18.32 0.76 7.62
N PHE A 311 -18.03 -0.53 7.72
CA PHE A 311 -16.73 -1.12 8.01
C PHE A 311 -16.75 -2.54 7.45
N TYR A 312 -15.61 -3.23 7.47
CA TYR A 312 -15.50 -4.57 6.89
C TYR A 312 -15.34 -5.66 7.95
N THR A 313 -15.80 -6.88 7.65
CA THR A 313 -15.81 -8.00 8.61
C THR A 313 -15.16 -9.29 8.08
N PHE A 314 -14.28 -9.19 7.08
CA PHE A 314 -13.72 -10.36 6.36
C PHE A 314 -12.47 -10.96 7.02
N ILE A 315 -12.10 -10.56 8.24
CA ILE A 315 -10.79 -10.84 8.87
C ILE A 315 -10.88 -12.06 9.81
N GLY A 316 -11.81 -12.96 9.52
CA GLY A 316 -12.19 -14.04 10.40
C GLY A 316 -13.45 -13.73 11.22
N LYS A 317 -13.97 -14.76 11.89
CA LYS A 317 -15.25 -14.70 12.59
C LYS A 317 -15.18 -13.70 13.76
N GLY A 318 -15.98 -12.63 13.68
CA GLY A 318 -16.04 -11.58 14.71
C GLY A 318 -14.96 -10.50 14.60
N GLY A 319 -14.11 -10.52 13.57
CA GLY A 319 -13.15 -9.43 13.31
C GLY A 319 -13.81 -8.29 12.53
N ALA A 320 -13.67 -7.06 13.00
CA ALA A 320 -14.11 -5.84 12.34
C ALA A 320 -12.92 -4.93 12.02
N ARG A 321 -12.88 -4.38 10.79
CA ARG A 321 -11.84 -3.46 10.31
C ARG A 321 -12.39 -2.06 10.11
N PHE A 322 -11.83 -1.12 10.84
CA PHE A 322 -12.08 0.30 10.72
C PHE A 322 -10.86 0.99 10.10
N MET A 323 -11.05 1.67 8.97
CA MET A 323 -9.99 2.36 8.24
C MET A 323 -10.18 3.88 8.34
N CYS A 324 -9.12 4.59 8.73
CA CYS A 324 -9.04 6.04 8.72
C CYS A 324 -8.31 6.54 7.46
N SER A 325 -8.57 7.78 7.07
CA SER A 325 -8.07 8.41 5.84
C SER A 325 -7.44 9.76 6.15
N TRP A 326 -6.85 10.40 5.14
CA TRP A 326 -6.24 11.72 5.27
C TRP A 326 -7.22 12.82 5.71
N ASP A 327 -8.52 12.63 5.45
CA ASP A 327 -9.60 13.56 5.76
C ASP A 327 -10.48 13.08 6.93
N THR A 328 -10.09 12.04 7.68
CA THR A 328 -10.91 11.53 8.79
C THR A 328 -11.12 12.56 9.88
N GLU A 329 -12.37 12.88 10.19
CA GLU A 329 -12.69 13.79 11.30
C GLU A 329 -12.54 13.07 12.64
N GLU A 330 -11.78 13.65 13.58
CA GLU A 330 -11.66 13.09 14.94
C GLU A 330 -13.02 12.98 15.64
N GLU A 331 -13.96 13.88 15.36
CA GLU A 331 -15.30 13.82 15.94
C GLU A 331 -16.04 12.55 15.50
N ARG A 332 -15.94 12.16 14.23
CA ARG A 332 -16.49 10.90 13.72
C ARG A 332 -15.84 9.68 14.37
N VAL A 333 -14.55 9.75 14.72
CA VAL A 333 -13.86 8.71 15.49
C VAL A 333 -14.45 8.59 16.90
N ARG A 334 -14.68 9.73 17.57
CA ARG A 334 -15.27 9.77 18.92
C ARG A 334 -16.72 9.26 18.92
N GLU A 335 -17.51 9.64 17.92
CA GLU A 335 -18.86 9.12 17.72
C GLU A 335 -18.87 7.60 17.53
N LEU A 336 -17.98 7.06 16.68
CA LEU A 336 -17.85 5.61 16.49
C LEU A 336 -17.46 4.91 17.81
N ALA A 337 -16.48 5.43 18.53
CA ALA A 337 -16.03 4.84 19.79
C ALA A 337 -17.13 4.86 20.87
N CYS A 338 -17.94 5.94 20.91
CA CYS A 338 -19.11 6.02 21.77
C CYS A 338 -20.14 4.93 21.43
N ASP A 339 -20.47 4.78 20.16
CA ASP A 339 -21.39 3.75 19.68
C ASP A 339 -20.89 2.33 19.98
N ILE A 340 -19.58 2.06 19.79
CA ILE A 340 -18.96 0.78 20.15
C ILE A 340 -19.18 0.49 21.65
N ARG A 341 -18.96 1.48 22.52
CA ARG A 341 -19.14 1.32 23.97
C ARG A 341 -20.58 1.00 24.35
N GLU A 342 -21.54 1.68 23.73
CA GLU A 342 -22.96 1.44 23.99
C GLU A 342 -23.39 0.03 23.56
N VAL A 343 -22.99 -0.42 22.36
CA VAL A 343 -23.41 -1.74 21.86
C VAL A 343 -22.72 -2.90 22.58
N MET A 344 -21.54 -2.68 23.14
CA MET A 344 -20.82 -3.68 23.94
C MET A 344 -21.31 -3.77 25.39
N SER A 345 -22.03 -2.74 25.87
CA SER A 345 -22.60 -2.70 27.22
C SER A 345 -24.04 -3.26 27.29
N ALA A 346 -24.65 -3.56 26.14
CA ALA A 346 -26.05 -3.99 25.99
C ALA A 346 -26.18 -5.53 26.00
#